data_AF-A0A140LBB9-F1
#
_entry.id   AF-A0A140LBB9-F1
#
_cell.length_a   1.000
_cell.length_b   1.000
_cell.length_c   1.000
_cell.angle_alpha   90.00
_cell.angle_beta   90.00
_cell.angle_gamma   90.00
#
_symmetry.space_group_name_H-M   'P 1'
#
loop_
_entity.id
_entity.type
_entity.pdbx_description
1 polymer ?
#
loop_
_entity_poly.entity_id
_entity_poly.type
_entity_poly.pdbx_seq_one_letter_code
_entity_poly.pdbx_strand_id
1 'polypeptide(L)'
;MATENTLLKIKKSIEPYVGKRVKIKANRGRKKIFEQEGILEKVYPSIFVVRVEEAPDSIRRISYSYSDILTETVQLMPCPKEKSAN
;
A
#
# COMPACT_ATOMS: atom_id res chain seq x y z
N MET A 1 11.21 -2.40 20.98
CA MET A 1 9.75 -2.56 20.93
C MET A 1 9.19 -1.38 20.14
N ALA A 2 8.52 -1.62 19.02
CA ALA A 2 7.83 -0.54 18.31
C ALA A 2 6.70 -0.03 19.20
N THR A 3 6.75 1.23 19.61
CA THR A 3 5.65 1.85 20.36
C THR A 3 4.44 2.01 19.44
N GLU A 4 3.23 1.78 19.95
CA GLU A 4 1.97 1.96 19.20
C GLU A 4 1.90 3.30 18.44
N ASN A 5 2.54 4.32 19.00
CA ASN A 5 2.66 5.65 18.42
C ASN A 5 3.28 5.64 17.00
N THR A 6 4.27 4.78 16.73
CA THR A 6 4.88 4.70 15.39
C THR A 6 3.92 4.12 14.35
N LEU A 7 3.20 3.05 14.70
CA LEU A 7 2.20 2.46 13.79
C LEU A 7 1.04 3.43 13.54
N LEU A 8 0.62 4.19 14.57
CA LEU A 8 -0.39 5.24 14.43
C LEU A 8 0.06 6.37 13.49
N LYS A 9 1.34 6.78 13.54
CA LYS A 9 1.91 7.76 12.61
C LYS A 9 1.88 7.25 11.17
N ILE A 10 2.26 5.98 10.96
CA ILE A 10 2.22 5.33 9.64
C ILE A 10 0.78 5.30 9.13
N LYS A 11 -0.19 4.89 9.96
CA LYS A 11 -1.61 4.90 9.62
C LYS A 11 -2.07 6.30 9.18
N LYS A 12 -1.80 7.34 9.98
CA LYS A 12 -2.17 8.73 9.66
C LYS A 12 -1.55 9.25 8.37
N SER A 13 -0.35 8.77 8.03
CA SER A 13 0.31 9.08 6.76
C SER A 13 -0.40 8.41 5.58
N ILE A 14 -0.98 7.22 5.77
CA ILE A 14 -1.60 6.41 4.72
C ILE A 14 -3.08 6.76 4.48
N GLU A 15 -3.84 7.08 5.53
CA GLU A 15 -5.25 7.50 5.47
C GLU A 15 -5.58 8.51 4.35
N PRO A 16 -4.80 9.60 4.11
CA PRO A 16 -5.12 10.56 3.04
C PRO A 16 -4.96 10.02 1.61
N TYR A 17 -4.42 8.81 1.45
CA TYR A 17 -4.31 8.14 0.15
C TYR A 17 -5.48 7.18 -0.13
N VAL A 18 -6.44 7.02 0.77
CA VAL A 18 -7.61 6.16 0.53
C VAL A 18 -8.37 6.64 -0.72
N GLY A 19 -8.69 5.71 -1.61
CA GLY A 19 -9.28 5.97 -2.92
C GLY A 19 -8.28 6.44 -3.98
N LYS A 20 -7.01 6.68 -3.63
CA LYS A 20 -5.97 7.12 -4.58
C LYS A 20 -5.14 5.95 -5.09
N ARG A 21 -4.54 6.16 -6.27
CA ARG A 21 -3.60 5.21 -6.86
C ARG A 21 -2.27 5.25 -6.11
N VAL A 22 -1.80 4.09 -5.70
CA VAL A 22 -0.55 3.89 -4.96
C VAL A 22 0.26 2.80 -5.64
N LYS A 23 1.59 2.91 -5.54
CA LYS A 23 2.52 1.87 -5.92
C LYS A 23 3.01 1.17 -4.66
N ILE A 24 2.91 -0.15 -4.63
CA ILE A 24 3.37 -0.98 -3.53
C ILE A 24 4.59 -1.76 -3.99
N LYS A 25 5.65 -1.73 -3.19
CA LYS A 25 6.85 -2.53 -3.36
C LYS A 25 7.00 -3.47 -2.17
N ALA A 26 6.87 -4.77 -2.39
CA ALA A 26 6.93 -5.78 -1.35
C ALA A 26 8.13 -6.73 -1.54
N ASN A 27 8.87 -6.97 -0.46
CA ASN A 27 10.01 -7.88 -0.40
C ASN A 27 9.54 -9.27 0.04
N ARG A 28 9.44 -10.22 -0.90
CA ARG A 28 8.89 -11.56 -0.63
C ARG A 28 9.95 -12.63 -0.35
N GLY A 29 11.21 -12.24 -0.06
CA GLY A 29 12.28 -13.16 0.36
C GLY A 29 13.67 -12.79 -0.17
N ARG A 30 14.58 -13.78 -0.22
CA ARG A 30 15.98 -13.63 -0.67
C ARG A 30 16.01 -13.23 -2.15
N LYS A 31 16.10 -11.93 -2.45
CA LYS A 31 16.19 -11.28 -3.79
C LYS A 31 14.92 -11.16 -4.65
N LYS A 32 13.71 -11.48 -4.16
CA LYS A 32 12.48 -11.23 -4.92
C LYS A 32 11.75 -9.99 -4.42
N ILE A 33 11.87 -8.91 -5.20
CA ILE A 33 11.15 -7.66 -5.02
C ILE A 33 9.96 -7.67 -5.96
N PHE A 34 8.75 -7.48 -5.43
CA PHE A 34 7.52 -7.35 -6.21
C PHE A 34 7.05 -5.90 -6.18
N GLU A 35 6.82 -5.31 -7.35
CA GLU A 35 6.22 -3.99 -7.49
C GLU A 35 4.84 -4.13 -8.13
N GLN A 36 3.81 -3.54 -7.51
CA GLN A 36 2.44 -3.55 -8.01
C GLN A 36 1.82 -2.15 -7.90
N GLU A 37 1.00 -1.76 -8.87
CA GLU A 37 0.19 -0.54 -8.83
C GLU A 37 -1.25 -0.91 -8.47
N GLY A 38 -1.85 -0.17 -7.55
CA GLY A 38 -3.22 -0.42 -7.13
C GLY A 38 -3.89 0.82 -6.55
N ILE A 39 -5.12 0.68 -6.10
CA ILE A 39 -5.88 1.70 -5.39
C ILE A 39 -5.90 1.33 -3.91
N LEU A 40 -5.55 2.25 -3.03
CA LEU A 40 -5.74 2.04 -1.60
C LEU A 40 -7.24 2.04 -1.31
N GLU A 41 -7.84 0.87 -1.13
CA GLU A 41 -9.29 0.70 -1.06
C GLU A 41 -9.81 1.03 0.34
N LYS A 42 -9.16 0.48 1.39
CA LYS A 42 -9.59 0.64 2.77
C LYS A 42 -8.41 0.66 3.73
N VAL A 43 -8.59 1.33 4.86
CA VAL A 43 -7.61 1.42 5.94
C VAL A 43 -8.30 1.05 7.25
N TYR A 44 -7.71 0.11 7.98
CA TYR A 44 -8.21 -0.43 9.24
C TYR A 44 -7.20 -0.19 10.38
N PRO A 45 -7.55 -0.41 11.66
CA PRO A 45 -6.64 -0.15 12.77
C PRO A 45 -5.27 -0.85 12.70
N SER A 46 -5.20 -2.06 12.13
CA SER A 46 -3.94 -2.85 12.08
C SER A 46 -3.43 -3.13 10.68
N ILE A 47 -4.27 -2.97 9.66
CA ILE A 47 -3.96 -3.30 8.26
C ILE A 47 -4.55 -2.28 7.31
N PHE A 48 -4.09 -2.27 6.06
CA PHE A 48 -4.68 -1.56 4.95
C PHE A 48 -4.85 -2.48 3.75
N VAL A 49 -5.83 -2.20 2.90
CA VAL A 49 -6.22 -3.03 1.75
C VAL A 49 -5.98 -2.26 0.46
N VAL A 50 -5.21 -2.86 -0.44
CA VAL A 50 -4.94 -2.35 -1.77
C VAL A 50 -5.64 -3.24 -2.79
N ARG A 51 -6.41 -2.60 -3.66
CA ARG A 51 -7.03 -3.24 -4.83
C ARG A 51 -6.08 -3.10 -6.02
N VAL A 52 -5.65 -4.24 -6.56
CA VAL A 52 -4.76 -4.35 -7.72
C VAL A 52 -5.56 -4.95 -8.87
N GLU A 53 -5.43 -4.39 -10.06
CA GLU A 53 -6.07 -4.92 -11.27
C GLU A 53 -4.97 -5.59 -12.11
N GLU A 54 -4.91 -6.92 -12.08
CA GLU A 54 -3.90 -7.71 -12.82
C GLU A 54 -4.35 -7.98 -14.26
N ALA A 55 -5.66 -8.04 -14.51
CA ALA A 55 -6.27 -8.22 -15.84
C ALA A 55 -7.67 -7.54 -15.87
N PRO A 56 -8.25 -7.26 -17.05
CA PRO A 56 -9.58 -6.63 -17.18
C PRO A 56 -10.69 -7.28 -16.34
N ASP A 57 -10.64 -8.60 -16.12
CA ASP A 57 -11.62 -9.33 -15.29
C ASP A 57 -11.04 -9.84 -13.96
N SER A 58 -9.79 -9.50 -13.63
CA SER A 58 -9.10 -10.00 -12.44
C SER A 58 -8.74 -8.87 -11.49
N ILE A 59 -9.58 -8.70 -10.48
CA ILE A 59 -9.36 -7.78 -9.36
C ILE A 59 -8.84 -8.58 -8.16
N ARG A 60 -7.67 -8.19 -7.66
CA ARG A 60 -7.09 -8.77 -6.46
C ARG A 60 -7.06 -7.75 -5.34
N ARG A 61 -7.54 -8.13 -4.15
CA ARG A 61 -7.40 -7.33 -2.93
C ARG A 61 -6.28 -7.92 -2.09
N ILE A 62 -5.31 -7.09 -1.73
CA ILE A 62 -4.17 -7.48 -0.91
C ILE A 62 -4.19 -6.65 0.36
N SER A 63 -4.16 -7.32 1.51
CA SER A 63 -4.02 -6.69 2.81
C SER A 63 -2.56 -6.68 3.25
N TYR A 64 -2.11 -5.53 3.72
CA TYR A 64 -0.77 -5.33 4.30
C TYR A 64 -0.91 -4.75 5.71
N SER A 65 0.04 -5.07 6.59
CA SER A 65 0.08 -4.50 7.94
C SER A 65 0.97 -3.27 8.01
N TYR A 66 0.74 -2.40 8.99
CA TYR A 66 1.65 -1.27 9.24
C TYR A 66 3.03 -1.72 9.70
N SER A 67 3.12 -2.91 10.31
CA SER A 67 4.38 -3.54 10.67
C SER A 67 5.22 -3.88 9.43
N ASP A 68 4.58 -4.20 8.30
CA ASP A 68 5.30 -4.48 7.05
C ASP A 68 5.97 -3.22 6.50
N ILE A 69 5.31 -2.07 6.65
CA ILE A 69 5.89 -0.75 6.32
C ILE A 69 7.01 -0.39 7.30
N LEU A 70 6.78 -0.61 8.58
CA LEU A 70 7.77 -0.33 9.61
C LEU A 70 9.05 -1.17 9.44
N THR A 71 8.92 -2.42 8.98
CA THR A 71 10.04 -3.34 8.75
C THR A 71 10.63 -3.25 7.35
N GLU A 72 10.18 -2.27 6.55
CA GLU A 72 10.60 -2.05 5.16
C GLU A 72 10.41 -3.28 4.24
N THR A 73 9.58 -4.23 4.68
CA THR A 73 9.16 -5.37 3.86
C THR A 73 8.13 -4.94 2.83
N VAL A 74 7.41 -3.85 3.09
CA VAL A 74 6.48 -3.19 2.17
C VAL A 74 6.75 -1.69 2.13
N GLN A 75 6.82 -1.11 0.94
CA GLN A 75 6.88 0.33 0.75
C GLN A 75 5.65 0.77 -0.05
N LEU A 76 4.95 1.78 0.47
CA LEU A 76 3.81 2.42 -0.20
C LEU A 76 4.27 3.79 -0.71
N MET A 77 4.10 4.01 -2.01
CA MET A 77 4.40 5.28 -2.66
C MET A 77 3.14 5.82 -3.34
N PRO A 78 2.74 7.07 -3.10
CA PRO A 78 1.68 7.68 -3.88
C PRO A 78 2.09 7.74 -5.35
N CYS A 79 1.18 7.39 -6.26
CA CYS A 79 1.42 7.46 -7.70
C CYS A 79 0.64 8.67 -8.26
N PRO A 80 1.28 9.83 -8.48
CA PRO A 80 0.63 10.97 -9.11
C PRO A 80 0.48 10.69 -10.62
N LYS A 81 -0.51 9.88 -10.98
CA LYS A 81 -1.04 9.86 -12.34
C LYS A 81 -2.28 10.74 -12.38
N GLU A 82 -2.07 12.05 -12.43
CA GLU A 82 -3.01 12.93 -13.13
C GLU A 82 -2.77 12.71 -14.62
N LYS A 83 -3.58 11.86 -15.26
CA LYS A 83 -3.86 12.03 -16.67
C LYS A 83 -5.12 12.87 -16.79
N SER A 84 -4.98 14.17 -16.65
CA SER A 84 -5.76 15.09 -17.46
C SER A 84 -4.89 15.41 -18.66
N ALA A 85 -5.08 14.64 -19.73
CA ALA A 85 -4.75 15.15 -21.05
C ALA A 85 -5.63 16.40 -21.25
N ASN A 86 -5.00 17.53 -21.50
CA ASN A 86 -5.63 18.70 -22.11
C ASN A 86 -4.81 19.06 -23.35
#